data_AF-A0A381UD71-F1
#
_entry.id   AF-A0A381UD71-F1
#
_cell.length_a   1.000
_cell.length_b   1.000
_cell.length_c   1.000
_cell.angle_alpha   90.00
_cell.angle_beta   90.00
_cell.angle_gamma   90.00
#
_symmetry.space_group_name_H-M   'P 1'
#
loop_
_entity.id
_entity.type
_entity.pdbx_description
1 polymer ?
#
loop_
_entity_poly.entity_id
_entity_poly.type
_entity_poly.pdbx_seq_one_letter_code
_entity_poly.pdbx_strand_id
1 'polypeptide(L)'
;VSEPVNDDLRLLWDGFCDDLKAGADHVLDPDRPGNTVDRVEGLRLLLRSLARGVSRTLEGGDHEYPELSWVHPMKFGQDNPDGLYQAAGVDLSNTYRLSGNLGSVRYLGLSIMSFDFDGGPIEQLLNLNGDQLGANAAGDFSVAFSSEPPPSGVDDKAWFQLPAKRSNLMIRQFFGDWEHEVPADLHLECLDPGPPVSRLDAEGLSTGLRQLLRLSVDVPAFWADFGRSHLERGEVNAFGHVAATPESTVSKGGSPDQAYGQCWWRV
;
A
#
# COMPACT_ATOMS: atom_id res chain seq x y z
N VAL A 1 -38.29 11.80 16.65
CA VAL A 1 -38.54 11.50 15.22
C VAL A 1 -37.16 11.24 14.64
N SER A 2 -36.85 10.03 14.16
CA SER A 2 -35.57 9.79 13.50
C SER A 2 -35.53 10.60 12.21
N GLU A 3 -34.41 11.26 11.95
CA GLU A 3 -34.18 11.88 10.64
C GLU A 3 -33.79 10.75 9.68
N PRO A 4 -34.42 10.63 8.49
CA PRO A 4 -34.15 9.53 7.56
C PRO A 4 -32.65 9.33 7.23
N VAL A 5 -31.90 10.43 7.18
CA VAL A 5 -30.43 10.41 6.98
C VAL A 5 -29.70 9.70 8.13
N ASN A 6 -30.16 9.86 9.38
CA ASN A 6 -29.57 9.18 10.53
C ASN A 6 -29.88 7.68 10.50
N ASP A 7 -31.04 7.28 9.98
CA ASP A 7 -31.40 5.87 9.83
C ASP A 7 -30.52 5.20 8.74
N ASP A 8 -30.27 5.88 7.62
CA ASP A 8 -29.36 5.40 6.56
C ASP A 8 -27.90 5.30 7.04
N LEU A 9 -27.39 6.33 7.74
CA LEU A 9 -26.05 6.31 8.33
C LEU A 9 -25.92 5.22 9.40
N ARG A 10 -26.99 4.97 10.17
CA ARG A 10 -27.02 3.89 11.15
C ARG A 10 -26.93 2.52 10.48
N LEU A 11 -27.72 2.28 9.44
CA LEU A 11 -27.68 1.04 8.67
C LEU A 11 -26.30 0.80 8.04
N LEU A 12 -25.68 1.84 7.47
CA LEU A 12 -24.33 1.77 6.92
C LEU A 12 -23.30 1.39 7.99
N TRP A 13 -23.37 2.02 9.17
CA TRP A 13 -22.46 1.74 10.28
C TRP A 13 -22.64 0.33 10.85
N ASP A 14 -23.89 -0.09 11.07
CA ASP A 14 -24.20 -1.41 11.61
C ASP A 14 -23.75 -2.51 10.64
N GLY A 15 -24.00 -2.35 9.33
CA GLY A 15 -23.53 -3.29 8.31
C GLY A 15 -22.01 -3.40 8.26
N PHE A 16 -21.30 -2.25 8.30
CA PHE A 16 -19.85 -2.24 8.41
C PHE A 16 -19.36 -3.01 9.65
N CYS A 17 -20.00 -2.82 10.80
CA CYS A 17 -19.62 -3.52 12.03
C CYS A 17 -19.88 -5.02 11.95
N ASP A 18 -20.99 -5.44 11.35
CA ASP A 18 -21.36 -6.84 11.17
C ASP A 18 -20.37 -7.56 10.23
N ASP A 19 -19.99 -6.93 9.11
CA ASP A 19 -19.01 -7.48 8.18
C ASP A 19 -17.60 -7.55 8.79
N LEU A 20 -17.18 -6.51 9.52
CA LEU A 20 -15.91 -6.52 10.24
C LEU A 20 -15.86 -7.64 11.29
N LYS A 21 -16.98 -7.86 12.00
CA LYS A 21 -17.13 -8.96 12.96
C LYS A 21 -17.04 -10.32 12.25
N ALA A 22 -17.71 -10.49 11.11
CA ALA A 22 -17.64 -11.72 10.33
C ALA A 22 -16.22 -12.03 9.83
N GLY A 23 -15.37 -11.02 9.63
CA GLY A 23 -13.96 -11.22 9.30
C GLY A 23 -13.17 -12.06 10.32
N ALA A 24 -13.62 -12.13 11.58
CA ALA A 24 -13.03 -13.02 12.58
C ALA A 24 -13.17 -14.51 12.23
N ASP A 25 -14.21 -14.89 11.48
CA ASP A 25 -14.45 -16.28 11.08
C ASP A 25 -13.31 -16.81 10.21
N HIS A 26 -12.73 -15.95 9.36
CA HIS A 26 -11.52 -16.29 8.61
C HIS A 26 -10.32 -16.58 9.52
N VAL A 27 -10.17 -15.89 10.64
CA VAL A 27 -9.04 -16.12 11.55
C VAL A 27 -9.26 -17.36 12.43
N LEU A 28 -10.51 -17.57 12.85
CA LEU A 28 -10.89 -18.57 13.84
C LEU A 28 -11.35 -19.90 13.23
N ASP A 29 -11.40 -19.99 11.90
CA ASP A 29 -11.66 -21.23 11.17
C ASP A 29 -10.81 -22.39 11.72
N PRO A 30 -11.44 -23.44 12.27
CA PRO A 30 -10.72 -24.57 12.86
C PRO A 30 -9.96 -25.39 11.82
N ASP A 31 -10.32 -25.31 10.55
CA ASP A 31 -9.66 -26.01 9.45
C ASP A 31 -8.41 -25.26 8.96
N ARG A 32 -8.21 -24.02 9.41
CA ARG A 32 -7.00 -23.25 9.09
C ARG A 32 -5.80 -23.68 9.95
N PRO A 33 -4.60 -23.78 9.34
CA PRO A 33 -3.39 -24.13 10.04
C PRO A 33 -3.00 -23.03 11.03
N GLY A 34 -2.68 -23.43 12.27
CA GLY A 34 -2.24 -22.53 13.32
C GLY A 34 -2.66 -23.01 14.70
N ASN A 35 -2.02 -22.48 15.73
CA ASN A 35 -2.37 -22.72 17.13
C ASN A 35 -3.08 -21.48 17.74
N THR A 36 -3.36 -21.52 19.04
CA THR A 36 -4.02 -20.41 19.75
C THR A 36 -3.26 -19.08 19.64
N VAL A 37 -1.92 -19.10 19.68
CA VAL A 37 -1.09 -17.89 19.52
C VAL A 37 -1.28 -17.29 18.13
N ASP A 38 -1.28 -18.13 17.09
CA ASP A 38 -1.48 -17.68 15.71
C ASP A 38 -2.87 -17.05 15.53
N ARG A 39 -3.91 -17.61 16.16
CA ARG A 39 -5.28 -17.06 16.14
C ARG A 39 -5.37 -15.70 16.84
N VAL A 40 -4.70 -15.55 17.98
CA VAL A 40 -4.61 -14.25 18.68
C VAL A 40 -3.91 -13.22 17.79
N GLU A 41 -2.81 -13.59 17.14
CA GLU A 41 -2.09 -12.73 16.20
C GLU A 41 -2.90 -12.40 14.94
N GLY A 42 -3.71 -13.33 14.44
CA GLY A 42 -4.62 -13.10 13.33
C GLY A 42 -5.69 -12.06 13.66
N LEU A 43 -6.29 -12.11 14.85
CA LEU A 43 -7.24 -11.08 15.29
C LEU A 43 -6.53 -9.72 15.43
N ARG A 44 -5.30 -9.71 15.92
CA ARG A 44 -4.47 -8.49 15.97
C ARG A 44 -4.14 -7.96 14.56
N LEU A 45 -3.99 -8.82 13.57
CA LEU A 45 -3.79 -8.44 12.16
C LEU A 45 -5.03 -7.72 11.60
N LEU A 46 -6.25 -8.15 11.93
CA LEU A 46 -7.48 -7.44 11.53
C LEU A 46 -7.47 -6.01 12.07
N LEU A 47 -7.13 -5.82 13.36
CA LEU A 47 -7.05 -4.50 13.99
C LEU A 47 -5.95 -3.61 13.38
N ARG A 48 -4.77 -4.17 13.12
CA ARG A 48 -3.67 -3.46 12.43
C ARG A 48 -4.12 -2.98 11.04
N SER A 49 -4.84 -3.84 10.33
CA SER A 49 -5.30 -3.57 8.97
C SER A 49 -6.41 -2.53 8.95
N LEU A 50 -7.32 -2.56 9.94
CA LEU A 50 -8.32 -1.52 10.15
C LEU A 50 -7.67 -0.17 10.45
N ALA A 51 -6.74 -0.11 11.40
CA ALA A 51 -6.04 1.13 11.76
C ALA A 51 -5.29 1.74 10.57
N ARG A 52 -4.55 0.91 9.81
CA ARG A 52 -3.90 1.32 8.56
C ARG A 52 -4.91 1.81 7.53
N GLY A 53 -6.02 1.09 7.36
CA GLY A 53 -7.08 1.44 6.43
C GLY A 53 -7.68 2.81 6.72
N VAL A 54 -7.99 3.10 8.00
CA VAL A 54 -8.56 4.40 8.41
C VAL A 54 -7.61 5.53 8.05
N SER A 55 -6.35 5.42 8.47
CA SER A 55 -5.33 6.43 8.18
C SER A 55 -5.17 6.68 6.67
N ARG A 56 -5.21 5.63 5.85
CA ARG A 56 -4.92 5.73 4.41
C ARG A 56 -6.12 6.11 3.56
N THR A 57 -7.32 5.74 3.98
CA THR A 57 -8.53 5.86 3.14
C THR A 57 -9.42 7.00 3.59
N LEU A 58 -9.64 7.17 4.90
CA LEU A 58 -10.53 8.22 5.41
C LEU A 58 -9.77 9.51 5.69
N GLU A 59 -8.55 9.42 6.22
CA GLU A 59 -7.76 10.61 6.59
C GLU A 59 -6.85 11.07 5.45
N GLY A 60 -6.00 10.18 4.92
CA GLY A 60 -5.02 10.49 3.85
C GLY A 60 -5.42 10.06 2.44
N GLY A 61 -6.70 9.81 2.20
CA GLY A 61 -7.21 9.21 0.95
C GLY A 61 -7.55 10.18 -0.17
N ASP A 62 -7.45 11.49 0.06
CA ASP A 62 -7.76 12.52 -0.93
C ASP A 62 -6.68 12.57 -2.02
N HIS A 63 -7.08 12.52 -3.30
CA HIS A 63 -6.14 12.58 -4.42
C HIS A 63 -5.75 14.02 -4.79
N GLU A 64 -6.56 15.02 -4.43
CA GLU A 64 -6.20 16.44 -4.63
C GLU A 64 -5.38 16.99 -3.47
N TYR A 65 -5.50 16.37 -2.29
CA TYR A 65 -4.71 16.69 -1.09
C TYR A 65 -4.06 15.44 -0.50
N PRO A 66 -3.15 14.78 -1.25
CA PRO A 66 -2.63 13.48 -0.85
C PRO A 66 -1.64 13.60 0.30
N GLU A 67 -1.68 12.63 1.21
CA GLU A 67 -0.68 12.45 2.26
C GLU A 67 0.14 11.18 2.01
N LEU A 68 1.47 11.29 2.12
CA LEU A 68 2.36 10.12 2.19
C LEU A 68 2.21 9.41 3.53
N SER A 69 1.21 8.54 3.61
CA SER A 69 0.88 7.80 4.81
C SER A 69 1.89 6.71 5.10
N TRP A 70 2.34 6.62 6.35
CA TRP A 70 3.17 5.51 6.82
C TRP A 70 2.35 4.21 6.86
N VAL A 71 2.92 3.15 6.29
CA VAL A 71 2.38 1.78 6.39
C VAL A 71 2.97 1.06 7.61
N HIS A 72 4.23 1.35 7.93
CA HIS A 72 4.89 0.89 9.17
C HIS A 72 4.34 1.68 10.39
N PRO A 73 4.17 1.07 11.59
CA PRO A 73 4.57 -0.27 12.02
C PRO A 73 3.52 -1.38 11.76
N MET A 74 2.51 -1.11 10.94
CA MET A 74 1.42 -2.06 10.70
C MET A 74 1.82 -3.12 9.67
N LYS A 75 2.22 -4.29 10.17
CA LYS A 75 2.64 -5.45 9.37
C LYS A 75 1.62 -5.86 8.32
N PHE A 76 2.10 -6.21 7.14
CA PHE A 76 1.29 -6.56 5.99
C PHE A 76 2.09 -7.39 4.99
N GLY A 77 1.56 -8.55 4.60
CA GLY A 77 1.96 -9.23 3.37
C GLY A 77 3.44 -9.52 3.22
N GLN A 78 4.02 -10.20 4.21
CA GLN A 78 5.46 -10.49 4.27
C GLN A 78 6.30 -9.22 4.19
N ASP A 79 5.99 -8.28 5.08
CA ASP A 79 6.72 -7.03 5.24
C ASP A 79 8.21 -7.28 5.51
N ASN A 80 9.06 -6.48 4.87
CA ASN A 80 10.49 -6.50 5.13
C ASN A 80 10.74 -5.80 6.48
N PRO A 81 11.30 -6.48 7.50
CA PRO A 81 11.63 -5.84 8.77
C PRO A 81 12.66 -4.73 8.64
N ASP A 82 13.47 -4.75 7.57
CA ASP A 82 14.45 -3.70 7.25
C ASP A 82 13.85 -2.59 6.38
N GLY A 83 12.51 -2.51 6.29
CA GLY A 83 11.81 -1.57 5.42
C GLY A 83 10.96 -0.54 6.15
N LEU A 84 11.12 0.72 5.76
CA LEU A 84 10.10 1.75 5.93
C LEU A 84 9.29 1.88 4.64
N TYR A 85 7.97 1.95 4.81
CA TYR A 85 7.02 1.97 3.70
C TYR A 85 6.07 3.16 3.86
N GLN A 86 5.90 3.91 2.78
CA GLN A 86 4.89 4.96 2.67
C GLN A 86 4.05 4.73 1.43
N ALA A 87 2.79 5.15 1.47
CA ALA A 87 1.93 5.07 0.31
C ALA A 87 0.93 6.22 0.27
N ALA A 88 0.51 6.58 -0.94
CA ALA A 88 -0.56 7.54 -1.19
C ALA A 88 -1.42 7.07 -2.36
N GLY A 89 -2.72 7.37 -2.31
CA GLY A 89 -3.59 7.28 -3.48
C GLY A 89 -3.28 8.44 -4.43
N VAL A 90 -3.26 8.19 -5.73
CA VAL A 90 -3.10 9.24 -6.75
C VAL A 90 -4.05 8.99 -7.91
N ASP A 91 -4.66 10.04 -8.44
CA ASP A 91 -5.36 10.03 -9.73
C ASP A 91 -4.50 10.74 -10.76
N LEU A 92 -3.82 9.98 -11.64
CA LEU A 92 -2.86 10.52 -12.62
C LEU A 92 -3.52 11.36 -13.73
N SER A 93 -4.82 11.62 -13.65
CA SER A 93 -5.45 12.72 -14.40
C SER A 93 -5.01 14.10 -13.89
N ASN A 94 -4.50 14.18 -12.66
CA ASN A 94 -3.85 15.35 -12.08
C ASN A 94 -2.32 15.26 -12.23
N THR A 95 -1.64 16.39 -12.09
CA THR A 95 -0.18 16.43 -11.93
C THR A 95 0.20 16.40 -10.45
N TYR A 96 1.20 15.59 -10.10
CA TYR A 96 1.76 15.55 -8.76
C TYR A 96 3.26 15.83 -8.79
N ARG A 97 3.78 16.32 -7.67
CA ARG A 97 5.21 16.47 -7.43
C ARG A 97 5.60 15.66 -6.20
N LEU A 98 6.65 14.85 -6.36
CA LEU A 98 7.39 14.27 -5.24
C LEU A 98 8.72 14.99 -5.14
N SER A 99 8.97 15.61 -4.00
CA SER A 99 10.23 16.31 -3.71
C SER A 99 10.77 15.91 -2.35
N GLY A 100 12.01 16.25 -2.08
CA GLY A 100 12.63 15.97 -0.79
C GLY A 100 14.13 15.72 -0.89
N ASN A 101 14.65 14.97 0.08
CA ASN A 101 16.07 14.61 0.14
C ASN A 101 16.22 13.08 0.23
N LEU A 102 17.18 12.52 -0.51
CA LEU A 102 17.42 11.07 -0.55
C LEU A 102 17.87 10.48 0.80
N GLY A 103 18.34 11.31 1.73
CA GLY A 103 18.96 10.84 2.96
C GLY A 103 20.22 10.01 2.67
N SER A 104 20.42 8.95 3.43
CA SER A 104 21.50 7.98 3.22
C SER A 104 21.03 6.53 3.20
N VAL A 105 19.71 6.31 3.11
CA VAL A 105 19.12 4.97 3.08
C VAL A 105 19.69 4.13 1.95
N ARG A 106 19.99 2.86 2.25
CA ARG A 106 20.68 1.98 1.29
C ARG A 106 19.92 1.77 -0.01
N TYR A 107 18.60 1.69 0.06
CA TYR A 107 17.71 1.53 -1.08
C TYR A 107 16.48 2.41 -0.93
N LEU A 108 16.20 3.23 -1.94
CA LEU A 108 14.95 3.94 -2.11
C LEU A 108 14.32 3.50 -3.43
N GLY A 109 13.15 2.86 -3.35
CA GLY A 109 12.36 2.45 -4.50
C GLY A 109 10.99 3.12 -4.50
N LEU A 110 10.59 3.63 -5.65
CA LEU A 110 9.31 4.25 -5.93
C LEU A 110 8.57 3.43 -6.97
N SER A 111 7.32 3.07 -6.68
CA SER A 111 6.44 2.40 -7.63
C SER A 111 5.11 3.15 -7.73
N ILE A 112 4.68 3.49 -8.94
CA ILE A 112 3.30 3.91 -9.21
C ILE A 112 2.61 2.77 -9.94
N MET A 113 1.54 2.26 -9.34
CA MET A 113 0.84 1.07 -9.84
C MET A 113 -0.66 1.19 -9.67
N SER A 114 -1.42 0.62 -10.62
CA SER A 114 -2.86 0.49 -10.44
C SER A 114 -3.13 -0.55 -9.37
N PHE A 115 -3.90 -0.19 -8.36
CA PHE A 115 -4.22 -1.12 -7.29
C PHE A 115 -5.65 -1.60 -7.45
N ASP A 116 -5.79 -2.79 -8.01
CA ASP A 116 -7.08 -3.47 -8.14
C ASP A 116 -7.01 -4.79 -7.37
N PHE A 117 -7.61 -4.84 -6.18
CA PHE A 117 -7.77 -6.11 -5.45
C PHE A 117 -9.01 -6.91 -5.92
N ASP A 118 -9.76 -6.51 -6.96
CA ASP A 118 -10.91 -7.28 -7.48
C ASP A 118 -10.46 -8.42 -8.41
N GLY A 119 -9.20 -8.84 -8.27
CA GLY A 119 -8.61 -9.97 -8.98
C GLY A 119 -7.96 -9.64 -10.33
N GLY A 120 -7.96 -8.37 -10.74
CA GLY A 120 -7.20 -7.89 -11.90
C GLY A 120 -5.69 -7.86 -11.62
N PRO A 121 -4.82 -8.01 -12.64
CA PRO A 121 -3.38 -7.85 -12.46
C PRO A 121 -3.02 -6.42 -12.05
N ILE A 122 -2.11 -6.26 -11.09
CA ILE A 122 -1.52 -4.96 -10.76
C ILE A 122 -0.66 -4.52 -11.95
N GLU A 123 -1.06 -3.45 -12.62
CA GLU A 123 -0.25 -2.79 -13.64
C GLU A 123 0.71 -1.82 -12.97
N GLN A 124 2.00 -1.92 -13.29
CA GLN A 124 2.99 -0.97 -12.81
C GLN A 124 3.32 0.03 -13.90
N LEU A 125 2.99 1.29 -13.60
CA LEU A 125 3.09 2.41 -14.54
C LEU A 125 4.48 3.06 -14.47
N LEU A 126 5.09 3.08 -13.28
CA LEU A 126 6.42 3.65 -13.07
C LEU A 126 7.14 2.88 -11.97
N ASN A 127 8.43 2.61 -12.19
CA ASN A 127 9.35 2.15 -11.17
C ASN A 127 10.64 2.96 -11.26
N LEU A 128 11.05 3.56 -10.15
CA LEU A 128 12.27 4.35 -10.05
C LEU A 128 13.03 4.00 -8.78
N ASN A 129 14.35 4.01 -8.88
CA ASN A 129 15.25 3.98 -7.75
C ASN A 129 15.77 5.40 -7.45
N GLY A 130 16.27 5.61 -6.22
CA GLY A 130 16.74 6.93 -5.77
C GLY A 130 17.78 7.59 -6.67
N ASP A 131 18.64 6.82 -7.33
CA ASP A 131 19.64 7.30 -8.29
C ASP A 131 19.04 7.79 -9.62
N GLN A 132 17.78 7.45 -9.90
CA GLN A 132 17.03 7.88 -11.07
C GLN A 132 16.21 9.15 -10.81
N LEU A 133 16.15 9.64 -9.56
CA LEU A 133 15.41 10.85 -9.19
C LEU A 133 16.15 12.16 -9.51
N GLY A 134 17.39 12.08 -9.99
CA GLY A 134 18.14 13.26 -10.44
C GLY A 134 18.53 14.21 -9.31
N ALA A 135 18.77 13.68 -8.10
CA ALA A 135 19.13 14.49 -6.94
C ALA A 135 20.44 15.28 -7.16
N ASN A 136 20.50 16.47 -6.56
CA ASN A 136 21.69 17.31 -6.59
C ASN A 136 22.80 16.78 -5.64
N ALA A 137 23.93 17.47 -5.57
CA ALA A 137 25.06 17.06 -4.71
C ALA A 137 24.75 17.07 -3.19
N ALA A 138 23.69 17.77 -2.77
CA ALA A 138 23.20 17.77 -1.39
C ALA A 138 22.14 16.67 -1.13
N GLY A 139 21.74 15.93 -2.17
CA GLY A 139 20.73 14.87 -2.09
C GLY A 139 19.30 15.35 -2.33
N ASP A 140 19.08 16.63 -2.65
CA ASP A 140 17.74 17.16 -2.88
C ASP A 140 17.26 16.87 -4.31
N PHE A 141 15.99 16.48 -4.43
CA PHE A 141 15.36 16.18 -5.72
C PHE A 141 13.93 16.73 -5.79
N SER A 142 13.42 16.83 -7.02
CA SER A 142 12.03 17.17 -7.30
C SER A 142 11.64 16.56 -8.64
N VAL A 143 10.69 15.63 -8.63
CA VAL A 143 10.16 14.98 -9.83
C VAL A 143 8.65 15.12 -9.89
N ALA A 144 8.11 15.21 -11.10
CA ALA A 144 6.67 15.27 -11.34
C ALA A 144 6.18 14.03 -12.09
N PHE A 145 4.94 13.65 -11.84
CA PHE A 145 4.22 12.62 -12.60
C PHE A 145 2.85 13.14 -13.00
N SER A 146 2.50 12.96 -14.28
CA SER A 146 1.29 13.56 -14.90
C SER A 146 0.85 12.75 -16.11
N SER A 147 -0.42 12.88 -16.51
CA SER A 147 -0.86 12.45 -17.85
C SER A 147 -0.43 13.40 -18.97
N GLU A 148 -0.17 14.65 -18.64
CA GLU A 148 0.19 15.69 -19.58
C GLU A 148 1.68 15.62 -19.97
N PRO A 149 2.04 16.09 -21.17
CA PRO A 149 3.44 16.21 -21.57
C PRO A 149 4.18 17.24 -20.69
N PRO A 150 5.51 17.14 -20.57
CA PRO A 150 6.30 18.09 -19.78
C PRO A 150 6.11 19.53 -20.28
N PRO A 151 5.95 20.51 -19.38
CA PRO A 151 5.97 21.92 -19.73
C PRO A 151 7.30 22.31 -20.42
N SER A 152 7.24 23.33 -21.29
CA SER A 152 8.44 23.82 -21.98
C SER A 152 9.54 24.24 -21.00
N GLY A 153 10.75 23.71 -21.18
CA GLY A 153 11.93 24.02 -20.36
C GLY A 153 12.09 23.17 -19.09
N VAL A 154 11.20 22.21 -18.85
CA VAL A 154 11.40 21.17 -17.82
C VAL A 154 12.30 20.06 -18.37
N ASP A 155 13.25 19.58 -17.58
CA ASP A 155 14.09 18.43 -17.94
C ASP A 155 13.24 17.15 -18.03
N ASP A 156 13.36 16.39 -19.11
CA ASP A 156 12.67 15.11 -19.32
C ASP A 156 12.94 14.10 -18.17
N LYS A 157 14.05 14.24 -17.44
CA LYS A 157 14.37 13.41 -16.27
C LYS A 157 13.61 13.80 -15.00
N ALA A 158 13.02 14.99 -14.97
CA ALA A 158 12.25 15.50 -13.84
C ALA A 158 10.72 15.36 -14.06
N TRP A 159 10.29 14.83 -15.21
CA TRP A 159 8.88 14.67 -15.56
C TRP A 159 8.57 13.28 -16.12
N PHE A 160 7.71 12.54 -15.43
CA PHE A 160 7.27 11.23 -15.84
C PHE A 160 5.84 11.32 -16.39
N GLN A 161 5.72 11.29 -17.73
CA GLN A 161 4.41 11.23 -18.38
C GLN A 161 3.86 9.80 -18.29
N LEU A 162 2.68 9.63 -17.68
CA LEU A 162 2.02 8.35 -17.41
C LEU A 162 0.58 8.34 -17.97
N PRO A 163 -0.07 7.19 -18.15
CA PRO A 163 -1.49 7.18 -18.50
C PRO A 163 -2.36 7.77 -17.38
N ALA A 164 -3.40 8.52 -17.76
CA ALA A 164 -4.43 8.98 -16.81
C ALA A 164 -5.14 7.78 -16.17
N LYS A 165 -4.79 7.47 -14.93
CA LYS A 165 -5.25 6.28 -14.22
C LYS A 165 -5.20 6.47 -12.70
N ARG A 166 -6.26 6.05 -12.00
CA ARG A 166 -6.23 5.90 -10.55
C ARG A 166 -5.23 4.83 -10.15
N SER A 167 -4.28 5.23 -9.32
CA SER A 167 -3.10 4.46 -8.97
C SER A 167 -2.75 4.68 -7.52
N ASN A 168 -1.76 3.93 -7.06
CA ASN A 168 -1.16 4.09 -5.75
C ASN A 168 0.33 4.29 -5.92
N LEU A 169 0.85 5.34 -5.29
CA LEU A 169 2.26 5.53 -5.09
C LEU A 169 2.68 4.70 -3.87
N MET A 170 3.72 3.89 -4.03
CA MET A 170 4.35 3.10 -2.98
C MET A 170 5.83 3.44 -2.92
N ILE A 171 6.29 3.81 -1.72
CA ILE A 171 7.69 4.07 -1.42
C ILE A 171 8.21 2.94 -0.55
N ARG A 172 9.39 2.44 -0.90
CA ARG A 172 10.15 1.44 -0.14
C ARG A 172 11.50 2.00 0.19
N GLN A 173 11.80 2.13 1.47
CA GLN A 173 13.09 2.53 1.97
C GLN A 173 13.69 1.35 2.73
N PHE A 174 14.72 0.69 2.20
CA PHE A 174 15.36 -0.45 2.86
C PHE A 174 16.72 -0.09 3.42
N PHE A 175 16.91 -0.47 4.67
CA PHE A 175 18.08 -0.12 5.47
C PHE A 175 19.08 -1.28 5.47
N GLY A 176 20.35 -0.96 5.24
CA GLY A 176 21.45 -1.90 5.51
C GLY A 176 21.98 -1.77 6.94
N ASP A 177 21.88 -0.56 7.49
CA ASP A 177 22.32 -0.20 8.84
C ASP A 177 21.36 0.83 9.44
N TRP A 178 20.41 0.37 10.26
CA TRP A 178 19.43 1.21 10.95
C TRP A 178 20.04 2.24 11.90
N GLU A 179 21.28 2.04 12.37
CA GLU A 179 21.90 2.94 13.34
C GLU A 179 22.56 4.15 12.67
N HIS A 180 23.00 4.01 11.42
CA HIS A 180 23.81 5.04 10.73
C HIS A 180 23.19 5.57 9.43
N GLU A 181 22.19 4.89 8.86
CA GLU A 181 21.46 5.37 7.69
C GLU A 181 20.30 6.29 8.07
N VAL A 182 20.06 7.30 7.24
CA VAL A 182 18.99 8.29 7.40
C VAL A 182 17.93 8.03 6.33
N PRO A 183 16.65 7.87 6.71
CA PRO A 183 15.56 7.74 5.72
C PRO A 183 15.55 8.93 4.77
N ALA A 184 15.06 8.70 3.55
CA ALA A 184 14.66 9.77 2.66
C ALA A 184 13.50 10.55 3.29
N ASP A 185 13.60 11.88 3.25
CA ASP A 185 12.53 12.80 3.64
C ASP A 185 11.78 13.20 2.38
N LEU A 186 10.48 12.90 2.33
CA LEU A 186 9.69 12.90 1.11
C LEU A 186 8.40 13.70 1.30
N HIS A 187 8.13 14.59 0.36
CA HIS A 187 6.92 15.39 0.31
C HIS A 187 6.19 15.18 -1.02
N LEU A 188 4.91 14.86 -0.94
CA LEU A 188 4.01 14.69 -2.08
C LEU A 188 2.99 15.81 -2.07
N GLU A 189 2.77 16.43 -3.23
CA GLU A 189 1.72 17.41 -3.44
C GLU A 189 1.04 17.18 -4.80
N CYS A 190 -0.26 17.47 -4.88
CA CYS A 190 -0.97 17.67 -6.14
C CYS A 190 -0.71 19.11 -6.60
N LEU A 191 -0.38 19.31 -7.88
CA LEU A 191 -0.12 20.65 -8.45
C LEU A 191 -1.38 21.31 -9.03
N ASP A 192 -2.43 20.53 -9.21
CA ASP A 192 -3.71 20.96 -9.78
C ASP A 192 -4.89 20.72 -8.80
N PRO A 193 -4.79 21.05 -7.49
CA PRO A 193 -5.87 20.76 -6.56
C PRO A 193 -7.09 21.65 -6.84
N GLY A 194 -8.28 21.08 -6.67
CA GLY A 194 -9.52 21.85 -6.60
C GLY A 194 -9.58 22.70 -5.32
N PRO A 195 -10.73 23.33 -5.03
CA PRO A 195 -10.95 23.96 -3.73
C PRO A 195 -11.04 22.89 -2.63
N PRO A 196 -10.46 23.12 -1.43
CA PRO A 196 -10.40 22.10 -0.40
C PRO A 196 -11.80 21.71 0.09
N VAL A 197 -12.08 20.41 0.10
CA VAL A 197 -13.29 19.87 0.69
C VAL A 197 -13.11 19.76 2.20
N SER A 198 -13.85 20.56 2.97
CA SER A 198 -13.64 20.63 4.43
C SER A 198 -14.26 19.45 5.21
N ARG A 199 -15.17 18.68 4.61
CA ARG A 199 -15.96 17.67 5.34
C ARG A 199 -16.24 16.46 4.48
N LEU A 200 -16.06 15.28 5.09
CA LEU A 200 -16.52 14.02 4.54
C LEU A 200 -18.05 14.02 4.43
N ASP A 201 -18.57 13.69 3.26
CA ASP A 201 -19.99 13.49 3.04
C ASP A 201 -20.39 12.00 3.21
N ALA A 202 -21.68 11.70 3.07
CA ALA A 202 -22.19 10.34 3.26
C ALA A 202 -21.68 9.36 2.18
N GLU A 203 -21.46 9.82 0.95
CA GLU A 203 -20.95 8.99 -0.14
C GLU A 203 -19.48 8.63 0.05
N GLY A 204 -18.67 9.63 0.45
CA GLY A 204 -17.28 9.46 0.85
C GLY A 204 -17.15 8.50 2.02
N LEU A 205 -17.98 8.64 3.06
CA LEU A 205 -18.01 7.69 4.18
C LEU A 205 -18.37 6.28 3.72
N SER A 206 -19.41 6.12 2.90
CA SER A 206 -19.81 4.81 2.38
C SER A 206 -18.69 4.12 1.59
N THR A 207 -18.02 4.87 0.72
CA THR A 207 -16.90 4.38 -0.07
C THR A 207 -15.70 4.03 0.81
N GLY A 208 -15.40 4.89 1.79
CA GLY A 208 -14.34 4.65 2.76
C GLY A 208 -14.58 3.36 3.56
N LEU A 209 -15.77 3.17 4.13
CA LEU A 209 -16.11 1.97 4.90
C LEU A 209 -16.03 0.68 4.06
N ARG A 210 -16.47 0.70 2.79
CA ARG A 210 -16.29 -0.45 1.88
C ARG A 210 -14.82 -0.78 1.66
N GLN A 211 -13.99 0.24 1.43
CA GLN A 211 -12.56 0.05 1.25
C GLN A 211 -11.86 -0.40 2.54
N LEU A 212 -12.33 0.03 3.72
CA LEU A 212 -11.86 -0.47 5.01
C LEU A 212 -12.13 -1.96 5.18
N LEU A 213 -13.34 -2.44 4.85
CA LEU A 213 -13.67 -3.87 4.94
C LEU A 213 -12.75 -4.69 4.04
N ARG A 214 -12.55 -4.26 2.80
CA ARG A 214 -11.61 -4.90 1.88
C ARG A 214 -10.20 -5.00 2.46
N LEU A 215 -9.68 -3.90 2.99
CA LEU A 215 -8.32 -3.87 3.55
C LEU A 215 -8.19 -4.66 4.87
N SER A 216 -9.24 -4.73 5.67
CA SER A 216 -9.23 -5.30 7.02
C SER A 216 -9.76 -6.74 7.12
N VAL A 217 -10.49 -7.22 6.11
CA VAL A 217 -11.09 -8.56 6.07
C VAL A 217 -10.56 -9.36 4.87
N ASP A 218 -10.80 -8.88 3.65
CA ASP A 218 -10.50 -9.64 2.42
C ASP A 218 -9.00 -9.86 2.25
N VAL A 219 -8.19 -8.82 2.48
CA VAL A 219 -6.74 -8.95 2.29
C VAL A 219 -6.08 -9.87 3.34
N PRO A 220 -6.41 -9.79 4.65
CA PRO A 220 -5.99 -10.82 5.60
C PRO A 220 -6.44 -12.24 5.22
N ALA A 221 -7.66 -12.41 4.68
CA ALA A 221 -8.12 -13.71 4.21
C ALA A 221 -7.27 -14.23 3.04
N PHE A 222 -6.94 -13.37 2.07
CA PHE A 222 -6.02 -13.69 0.99
C PHE A 222 -4.65 -14.17 1.52
N TRP A 223 -4.06 -13.47 2.49
CA TRP A 223 -2.75 -13.85 3.04
C TRP A 223 -2.80 -15.15 3.84
N ALA A 224 -3.91 -15.44 4.50
CA ALA A 224 -4.10 -16.72 5.16
C ALA A 224 -4.20 -17.88 4.15
N ASP A 225 -4.94 -17.69 3.06
CA ASP A 225 -5.04 -18.67 1.97
C ASP A 225 -3.69 -18.85 1.26
N PHE A 226 -2.95 -17.75 1.07
CA PHE A 226 -1.59 -17.76 0.56
C PHE A 226 -0.68 -18.65 1.42
N GLY A 227 -0.70 -18.48 2.75
CA GLY A 227 0.03 -19.32 3.69
C GLY A 227 -0.39 -20.80 3.62
N ARG A 228 -1.71 -21.07 3.60
CA ARG A 228 -2.25 -22.44 3.44
C ARG A 228 -1.76 -23.10 2.16
N SER A 229 -1.66 -22.36 1.07
CA SER A 229 -1.22 -22.89 -0.22
C SER A 229 0.20 -23.46 -0.20
N HIS A 230 1.11 -22.90 0.62
CA HIS A 230 2.46 -23.46 0.82
C HIS A 230 2.39 -24.85 1.48
N LEU A 231 1.49 -25.04 2.46
CA LEU A 231 1.29 -26.33 3.11
C LEU A 231 0.72 -27.38 2.14
N GLU A 232 -0.27 -27.00 1.33
CA GLU A 232 -0.89 -27.88 0.32
C GLU A 232 0.11 -28.34 -0.73
N ARG A 233 1.08 -27.49 -1.10
CA ARG A 233 2.18 -27.83 -2.02
C ARG A 233 3.35 -28.57 -1.35
N GLY A 234 3.31 -28.80 -0.05
CA GLY A 234 4.40 -29.45 0.70
C GLY A 234 5.65 -28.59 0.84
N GLU A 235 5.54 -27.27 0.68
CA GLU A 235 6.62 -26.29 0.77
C GLU A 235 6.90 -25.93 2.24
N VAL A 236 7.25 -26.95 3.03
CA VAL A 236 7.44 -26.86 4.49
C VAL A 236 8.91 -27.04 4.86
N ASN A 237 9.47 -26.10 5.63
CA ASN A 237 10.88 -26.10 6.07
C ASN A 237 11.89 -26.29 4.91
N ALA A 238 11.52 -25.91 3.69
CA ALA A 238 12.32 -26.10 2.50
C ALA A 238 12.12 -24.95 1.51
N PHE A 239 13.15 -24.67 0.72
CA PHE A 239 13.13 -23.66 -0.35
C PHE A 239 13.48 -24.28 -1.72
N GLY A 240 13.40 -25.61 -1.85
CA GLY A 240 13.76 -26.30 -3.10
C GLY A 240 12.85 -25.93 -4.29
N HIS A 241 11.65 -25.40 -4.01
CA HIS A 241 10.71 -24.87 -5.01
C HIS A 241 11.02 -23.43 -5.42
N VAL A 242 11.88 -22.71 -4.71
CA VAL A 242 12.26 -21.35 -5.06
C VAL A 242 13.21 -21.41 -6.25
N ALA A 243 12.77 -20.85 -7.38
CA ALA A 243 13.56 -20.80 -8.59
C ALA A 243 14.85 -19.98 -8.39
N ALA A 244 15.96 -20.44 -8.97
CA ALA A 244 17.23 -19.69 -8.95
C ALA A 244 17.12 -18.33 -9.67
N THR A 245 16.23 -18.25 -10.67
CA THR A 245 15.77 -17.01 -11.27
C THR A 245 14.32 -16.81 -10.89
N PRO A 246 14.01 -15.93 -9.93
CA PRO A 246 12.64 -15.70 -9.48
C PRO A 246 11.78 -15.16 -10.62
N GLU A 247 10.51 -15.58 -10.65
CA GLU A 247 9.52 -14.94 -11.51
C GLU A 247 9.25 -13.51 -11.05
N SER A 248 8.91 -12.64 -12.01
CA SER A 248 8.55 -11.25 -11.69
C SER A 248 7.31 -11.19 -10.81
N THR A 249 7.41 -10.46 -9.70
CA THR A 249 6.30 -10.20 -8.76
C THR A 249 5.64 -8.85 -8.99
N VAL A 250 6.01 -8.14 -10.06
CA VAL A 250 5.51 -6.80 -10.42
C VAL A 250 3.98 -6.79 -10.53
N SER A 251 3.39 -7.85 -11.08
CA SER A 251 1.93 -8.04 -11.21
C SER A 251 1.20 -8.28 -9.89
N LYS A 252 1.94 -8.48 -8.80
CA LYS A 252 1.46 -8.62 -7.41
C LYS A 252 1.87 -7.42 -6.55
N GLY A 253 2.39 -6.35 -7.18
CA GLY A 253 2.84 -5.14 -6.50
C GLY A 253 4.26 -5.21 -5.95
N GLY A 254 5.04 -6.26 -6.23
CA GLY A 254 6.47 -6.34 -5.88
C GLY A 254 7.33 -5.33 -6.65
N SER A 255 8.50 -4.98 -6.12
CA SER A 255 9.49 -4.19 -6.87
C SER A 255 10.19 -5.09 -7.91
N PRO A 256 10.53 -4.58 -9.11
CA PRO A 256 11.33 -5.32 -10.08
C PRO A 256 12.73 -5.69 -9.57
N ASP A 257 13.23 -5.01 -8.53
CA ASP A 257 14.54 -5.27 -7.94
C ASP A 257 14.52 -6.36 -6.85
N GLN A 258 13.35 -6.99 -6.63
CA GLN A 258 13.15 -7.93 -5.53
C GLN A 258 12.89 -9.35 -6.03
N ALA A 259 13.62 -10.28 -5.41
CA ALA A 259 13.43 -11.71 -5.50
C ALA A 259 12.74 -12.22 -4.24
N TYR A 260 11.70 -13.04 -4.38
CA TYR A 260 10.97 -13.60 -3.24
C TYR A 260 11.19 -15.10 -3.13
N GLY A 261 11.60 -15.55 -1.94
CA GLY A 261 11.68 -16.96 -1.56
C GLY A 261 10.84 -17.19 -0.31
N GLN A 262 9.81 -18.02 -0.41
CA GLN A 262 8.77 -18.15 0.62
C GLN A 262 8.47 -19.62 0.88
N CYS A 263 8.30 -19.99 2.14
CA CYS A 263 7.85 -21.32 2.53
C CYS A 263 7.04 -21.23 3.83
N TRP A 264 6.36 -22.32 4.18
CA TRP A 264 5.83 -22.49 5.53
C TRP A 264 6.91 -23.07 6.43
N TRP A 265 7.00 -22.61 7.68
CA TRP A 265 7.94 -23.18 8.65
C TRP A 265 7.21 -23.83 9.84
N ARG A 266 7.79 -24.89 10.38
CA ARG A 266 7.34 -25.59 11.59
C ARG A 266 8.57 -26.09 12.33
N VAL A 267 8.79 -25.57 13.53
CA VAL A 267 9.88 -25.99 14.44
C VAL A 267 9.34 -26.90 15.52
#